data_AF-A0A328N6G3-F1
#
_entry.id   AF-A0A328N6G3-F1
#
_cell.length_a   1.000
_cell.length_b   1.000
_cell.length_c   1.000
_cell.angle_alpha   90.00
_cell.angle_beta   90.00
_cell.angle_gamma   90.00
#
_symmetry.space_group_name_H-M   'P 1'
#
loop_
_entity.id
_entity.type
_entity.pdbx_description
1 polymer ?
#
loop_
_entity_poly.entity_id
_entity_poly.type
_entity_poly.pdbx_seq_one_letter_code
_entity_poly.pdbx_strand_id
1 'polypeptide(L)'
;MSYDAVVLVSFGGPERPEDVMPFLQNVTRGRGVPPERLVEVAEHYQHFGGVSPINQQCRDLLAAVRADFAAHGVDLPIYWGNRNWDPMLADTVTQMRDDGITRALAFVTSAYGGYSSCRQYQEDIAAARAAVGPDAPVIEKLRQFWDHPGFVEPHVDAVRAALGQLDPAKRDTTRLVFTAHSIPNSMAANAGPHGGRYEAQLHETARLVAAAAAPDLAYDLVWQSRSGPPQVPWLEPDINDHLAALAQGGTTGVVVSPIGFVSDHLEVVWDLDTEALETAKQLGLDFVRAGTPGTDPRFVTMVRELVTERTDPDGAQLRRRLGELPMWDTCPTVCCVPTRRP
;
A
#
# COMPACT_ATOMS: atom_id res chain seq x y z
N MET A 1 8.38 18.66 21.71
CA MET A 1 7.26 18.00 22.43
C MET A 1 7.41 16.51 22.16
N SER A 2 7.38 15.66 23.18
CA SER A 2 7.56 14.21 23.05
C SER A 2 6.29 13.52 22.53
N TYR A 3 6.48 12.39 21.86
CA TYR A 3 5.43 11.43 21.56
C TYR A 3 5.57 10.26 22.54
N ASP A 4 4.45 9.62 22.88
CA ASP A 4 4.40 8.56 23.90
C ASP A 4 4.30 7.16 23.26
N ALA A 5 3.89 7.06 21.98
CA ALA A 5 3.71 5.79 21.29
C ALA A 5 3.78 5.92 19.76
N VAL A 6 3.88 4.76 19.09
CA VAL A 6 3.62 4.59 17.67
C VAL A 6 2.42 3.67 17.48
N VAL A 7 1.56 3.95 16.50
CA VAL A 7 0.47 3.07 16.10
C VAL A 7 0.60 2.71 14.61
N LEU A 8 0.67 1.42 14.32
CA LEU A 8 0.52 0.89 12.98
C LEU A 8 -0.97 0.92 12.62
N VAL A 9 -1.33 1.57 11.52
CA VAL A 9 -2.69 1.54 10.98
C VAL A 9 -2.69 0.86 9.63
N SER A 10 -3.39 -0.27 9.53
CA SER A 10 -3.49 -1.04 8.28
C SER A 10 -4.94 -1.28 7.86
N PHE A 11 -5.14 -1.93 6.72
CA PHE A 11 -6.46 -2.20 6.17
C PHE A 11 -7.22 -3.26 6.99
N GLY A 12 -6.50 -4.30 7.44
CA GLY A 12 -7.07 -5.49 8.07
C GLY A 12 -7.66 -6.47 7.05
N GLY A 13 -7.70 -7.75 7.40
CA GLY A 13 -8.30 -8.78 6.57
C GLY A 13 -8.77 -9.98 7.39
N PRO A 14 -9.67 -10.81 6.85
CA PRO A 14 -10.23 -11.96 7.54
C PRO A 14 -9.15 -12.97 7.89
N GLU A 15 -9.24 -13.60 9.07
CA GLU A 15 -8.24 -14.57 9.56
C GLU A 15 -8.75 -16.02 9.58
N ARG A 16 -9.99 -16.24 9.12
CA ARG A 16 -10.63 -17.54 8.94
C ARG A 16 -11.83 -17.43 7.98
N PRO A 17 -12.30 -18.52 7.37
CA PRO A 17 -13.43 -18.51 6.44
C PRO A 17 -14.68 -17.77 6.93
N GLU A 18 -15.01 -17.90 8.22
CA GLU A 18 -16.22 -17.31 8.78
C GLU A 18 -16.15 -15.77 8.88
N ASP A 19 -14.94 -15.22 8.84
CA ASP A 19 -14.69 -13.78 8.92
C ASP A 19 -14.94 -13.07 7.58
N VAL A 20 -14.88 -13.79 6.46
CA VAL A 20 -14.88 -13.21 5.10
C VAL A 20 -16.13 -12.35 4.85
N MET A 21 -17.32 -12.89 5.08
CA MET A 21 -18.56 -12.16 4.82
C MET A 21 -18.75 -10.95 5.74
N PRO A 22 -18.59 -11.07 7.08
CA PRO A 22 -18.59 -9.92 7.98
C PRO A 22 -17.56 -8.85 7.61
N PHE A 23 -16.35 -9.26 7.22
CA PHE A 23 -15.30 -8.35 6.76
C PHE A 23 -15.74 -7.56 5.53
N LEU A 24 -16.23 -8.24 4.49
CA LEU A 24 -16.70 -7.60 3.27
C LEU A 24 -17.86 -6.64 3.53
N GLN A 25 -18.77 -6.98 4.45
CA GLN A 25 -19.85 -6.09 4.89
C GLN A 25 -19.31 -4.84 5.58
N ASN A 26 -18.24 -4.94 6.35
CA ASN A 26 -17.60 -3.80 7.00
C ASN A 26 -16.91 -2.89 5.98
N VAL A 27 -16.10 -3.46 5.08
CA VAL A 27 -15.41 -2.73 3.98
C VAL A 27 -16.41 -1.97 3.11
N THR A 28 -17.58 -2.58 2.86
CA THR A 28 -18.61 -2.03 1.97
C THR A 28 -19.71 -1.23 2.68
N ARG A 29 -19.59 -1.04 4.00
CA ARG A 29 -20.57 -0.30 4.80
C ARG A 29 -20.82 1.10 4.25
N GLY A 30 -22.09 1.41 3.99
CA GLY A 30 -22.52 2.71 3.45
C GLY A 30 -22.17 2.93 1.97
N ARG A 31 -21.62 1.93 1.27
CA ARG A 31 -21.25 2.05 -0.15
C ARG A 31 -22.32 1.57 -1.13
N GLY A 32 -23.37 0.91 -0.64
CA GLY A 32 -24.47 0.39 -1.45
C GLY A 32 -24.07 -0.76 -2.38
N VAL A 33 -23.09 -1.57 -1.96
CA VAL A 33 -22.66 -2.75 -2.74
C VAL A 33 -23.71 -3.86 -2.59
N PRO A 34 -24.22 -4.43 -3.71
CA PRO A 34 -25.21 -5.49 -3.64
C PRO A 34 -24.66 -6.76 -2.97
N PRO A 35 -25.46 -7.50 -2.18
CA PRO A 35 -25.02 -8.72 -1.50
C PRO A 35 -24.41 -9.77 -2.45
N GLU A 36 -24.95 -9.92 -3.66
CA GLU A 36 -24.45 -10.85 -4.68
C GLU A 36 -23.01 -10.53 -5.10
N ARG A 37 -22.62 -9.25 -5.14
CA ARG A 37 -21.23 -8.85 -5.42
C ARG A 37 -20.31 -9.17 -4.25
N LEU A 38 -20.81 -9.16 -3.01
CA LEU A 38 -20.01 -9.60 -1.86
C LEU A 38 -19.75 -11.11 -1.91
N VAL A 39 -20.74 -11.90 -2.36
CA VAL A 39 -20.59 -13.36 -2.51
C VAL A 39 -19.54 -13.68 -3.58
N GLU A 40 -19.60 -13.02 -4.74
CA GLU A 40 -18.59 -13.16 -5.80
C GLU A 40 -17.18 -12.87 -5.29
N VAL A 41 -16.98 -11.75 -4.58
CA VAL A 41 -15.66 -11.42 -4.00
C VAL A 41 -15.26 -12.40 -2.89
N ALA A 42 -16.21 -12.94 -2.12
CA ALA A 42 -15.93 -13.93 -1.09
C ALA A 42 -15.37 -15.23 -1.67
N GLU A 43 -15.73 -15.60 -2.90
CA GLU A 43 -15.16 -16.78 -3.58
C GLU A 43 -13.65 -16.64 -3.76
N HIS A 44 -13.13 -15.43 -4.03
CA HIS A 44 -11.69 -15.20 -4.11
C HIS A 44 -11.00 -15.51 -2.78
N TYR A 45 -11.57 -15.07 -1.65
CA TYR A 45 -11.04 -15.39 -0.32
C TYR A 45 -11.06 -16.90 -0.05
N GLN A 46 -12.14 -17.59 -0.46
CA GLN A 46 -12.29 -19.03 -0.22
C GLN A 46 -11.26 -19.88 -0.96
N HIS A 47 -10.79 -19.45 -2.14
CA HIS A 47 -9.68 -20.10 -2.85
C HIS A 47 -8.37 -20.12 -2.03
N PHE A 48 -8.22 -19.19 -1.08
CA PHE A 48 -7.09 -19.12 -0.14
C PHE A 48 -7.48 -19.53 1.28
N GLY A 49 -8.50 -20.39 1.43
CA GLY A 49 -8.94 -20.89 2.73
C GLY A 49 -9.55 -19.81 3.62
N GLY A 50 -10.01 -18.69 3.05
CA GLY A 50 -10.68 -17.61 3.77
C GLY A 50 -9.77 -16.71 4.60
N VAL A 51 -8.45 -16.82 4.43
CA VAL A 51 -7.46 -16.11 5.23
C VAL A 51 -6.70 -15.10 4.36
N SER A 52 -6.74 -13.82 4.73
CA SER A 52 -5.88 -12.79 4.14
C SER A 52 -4.52 -12.78 4.84
N PRO A 53 -3.40 -12.72 4.10
CA PRO A 53 -2.07 -12.70 4.72
C PRO A 53 -1.75 -11.38 5.43
N ILE A 54 -2.52 -10.31 5.19
CA ILE A 54 -2.21 -8.95 5.65
C ILE A 54 -2.05 -8.81 7.16
N ASN A 55 -2.88 -9.52 7.94
CA ASN A 55 -2.80 -9.48 9.41
C ASN A 55 -1.54 -10.16 9.93
N GLN A 56 -1.16 -11.30 9.35
CA GLN A 56 0.08 -11.97 9.70
C GLN A 56 1.30 -11.11 9.32
N GLN A 57 1.28 -10.50 8.15
CA GLN A 57 2.35 -9.59 7.74
C GLN A 57 2.46 -8.35 8.63
N CYS A 58 1.34 -7.81 9.13
CA CYS A 58 1.38 -6.73 10.12
C CYS A 58 2.04 -7.21 11.42
N ARG A 59 1.75 -8.43 11.89
CA ARG A 59 2.41 -9.02 13.07
C ARG A 59 3.91 -9.17 12.85
N ASP A 60 4.33 -9.64 11.69
CA ASP A 60 5.75 -9.83 11.35
C ASP A 60 6.47 -8.48 11.24
N LEU A 61 5.84 -7.48 10.60
CA LEU A 61 6.35 -6.10 10.53
C LEU A 61 6.49 -5.48 11.92
N LEU A 62 5.48 -5.63 12.79
CA LEU A 62 5.54 -5.15 14.17
C LEU A 62 6.68 -5.80 14.95
N ALA A 63 6.89 -7.10 14.79
CA ALA A 63 8.00 -7.80 15.44
C ALA A 63 9.36 -7.25 14.98
N ALA A 64 9.52 -7.02 13.67
CA ALA A 64 10.74 -6.47 13.10
C ALA A 64 10.99 -5.01 13.54
N VAL A 65 9.97 -4.16 13.53
CA VAL A 65 10.07 -2.76 13.97
C VAL A 65 10.38 -2.68 15.47
N ARG A 66 9.76 -3.52 16.31
CA ARG A 66 10.08 -3.57 17.76
C ARG A 66 11.54 -3.97 18.00
N ALA A 67 12.04 -4.95 17.26
CA ALA A 67 13.44 -5.36 17.35
C ALA A 67 14.40 -4.23 16.92
N ASP A 68 14.09 -3.54 15.81
CA ASP A 68 14.88 -2.40 15.33
C ASP A 68 14.85 -1.22 16.32
N PHE A 69 13.70 -0.89 16.90
CA PHE A 69 13.55 0.16 17.90
C PHE A 69 14.39 -0.15 19.15
N ALA A 70 14.32 -1.37 19.66
CA ALA A 70 15.10 -1.81 20.81
C ALA A 70 16.62 -1.74 20.54
N ALA A 71 17.05 -2.15 19.34
CA ALA A 71 18.46 -2.11 18.94
C ALA A 71 19.01 -0.67 18.80
N HIS A 72 18.15 0.32 18.55
CA HIS A 72 18.52 1.71 18.32
C HIS A 72 18.07 2.67 19.43
N GLY A 73 17.62 2.15 20.58
CA GLY A 73 17.26 2.96 21.75
C GLY A 73 16.00 3.81 21.57
N VAL A 74 15.08 3.41 20.69
CA VAL A 74 13.77 4.07 20.52
C VAL A 74 12.78 3.44 21.52
N ASP A 75 12.61 4.10 22.66
CA ASP A 75 11.72 3.65 23.74
C ASP A 75 10.28 4.16 23.53
N LEU A 76 9.63 3.66 22.47
CA LEU A 76 8.22 3.94 22.18
C LEU A 76 7.43 2.63 22.05
N PRO A 77 6.37 2.41 22.85
CA PRO A 77 5.47 1.28 22.65
C PRO A 77 4.80 1.37 21.27
N ILE A 78 4.60 0.19 20.65
CA ILE A 78 4.01 0.07 19.32
C ILE A 78 2.69 -0.69 19.40
N TYR A 79 1.62 0.02 19.03
CA TYR A 79 0.25 -0.47 18.91
C TYR A 79 -0.09 -0.81 17.45
N TRP A 80 -1.16 -1.57 17.23
CA TRP A 80 -1.68 -1.90 15.91
C TRP A 80 -3.20 -1.91 15.90
N GLY A 81 -3.77 -1.16 14.98
CA GLY A 81 -5.21 -1.13 14.73
C GLY A 81 -5.52 -1.12 13.24
N ASN A 82 -6.54 -1.87 12.87
CA ASN A 82 -6.99 -2.04 11.50
C ASN A 82 -8.27 -1.25 11.23
N ARG A 83 -8.47 -0.89 9.96
CA ARG A 83 -9.61 -0.10 9.50
C ARG A 83 -10.87 -0.94 9.35
N ASN A 84 -10.74 -2.17 8.84
CA ASN A 84 -11.86 -2.97 8.39
C ASN A 84 -11.99 -4.33 9.08
N TRP A 85 -11.00 -4.76 9.86
CA TRP A 85 -11.05 -6.03 10.59
C TRP A 85 -10.29 -5.96 11.90
N ASP A 86 -10.36 -6.99 12.73
CA ASP A 86 -9.66 -7.04 14.00
C ASP A 86 -8.12 -7.06 13.85
N PRO A 87 -7.36 -6.52 14.83
CA PRO A 87 -7.84 -5.68 15.94
C PRO A 87 -8.35 -4.33 15.42
N MET A 88 -9.57 -3.93 15.77
CA MET A 88 -10.15 -2.69 15.26
C MET A 88 -9.42 -1.46 15.80
N LEU A 89 -9.24 -0.43 14.95
CA LEU A 89 -8.54 0.80 15.33
C LEU A 89 -9.21 1.50 16.54
N ALA A 90 -10.53 1.49 16.64
CA ALA A 90 -11.25 2.08 17.78
C ALA A 90 -10.91 1.39 19.11
N ASP A 91 -10.81 0.05 19.10
CA ASP A 91 -10.43 -0.72 20.29
C ASP A 91 -8.97 -0.49 20.65
N THR A 92 -8.11 -0.36 19.64
CA THR A 92 -6.69 -0.02 19.82
C THR A 92 -6.52 1.36 20.45
N VAL A 93 -7.27 2.37 19.99
CA VAL A 93 -7.22 3.72 20.57
C VAL A 93 -7.78 3.74 22.00
N THR A 94 -8.76 2.88 22.30
CA THR A 94 -9.27 2.68 23.68
C THR A 94 -8.15 2.15 24.57
N GLN A 95 -7.44 1.10 24.13
CA GLN A 95 -6.29 0.55 24.86
C GLN A 95 -5.19 1.60 25.07
N MET A 96 -4.85 2.39 24.04
CA MET A 96 -3.86 3.45 24.16
C MET A 96 -4.24 4.49 25.22
N ARG A 97 -5.52 4.90 25.29
CA ARG A 97 -6.01 5.80 26.35
C ARG A 97 -5.82 5.15 27.72
N ASP A 98 -6.21 3.89 27.87
CA ASP A 98 -6.17 3.18 29.15
C ASP A 98 -4.73 2.93 29.64
N ASP A 99 -3.78 2.84 28.72
CA ASP A 99 -2.34 2.78 28.98
C ASP A 99 -1.71 4.17 29.29
N GLY A 100 -2.51 5.24 29.26
CA GLY A 100 -2.07 6.61 29.55
C GLY A 100 -1.35 7.31 28.40
N ILE A 101 -1.45 6.81 27.17
CA ILE A 101 -0.89 7.47 25.98
C ILE A 101 -1.65 8.77 25.72
N THR A 102 -0.94 9.89 25.58
CA THR A 102 -1.55 11.20 25.28
C THR A 102 -1.28 11.66 23.85
N ARG A 103 -0.14 11.25 23.27
CA ARG A 103 0.27 11.57 21.91
C ARG A 103 0.94 10.39 21.21
N ALA A 104 0.53 10.09 19.98
CA ALA A 104 1.12 9.01 19.20
C ALA A 104 1.37 9.40 17.74
N LEU A 105 2.34 8.72 17.13
CA LEU A 105 2.61 8.79 15.69
C LEU A 105 1.94 7.62 14.99
N ALA A 106 1.18 7.87 13.92
CA ALA A 106 0.59 6.82 13.10
C ALA A 106 1.44 6.52 11.87
N PHE A 107 2.00 5.31 11.80
CA PHE A 107 2.53 4.75 10.57
C PHE A 107 1.40 4.01 9.85
N VAL A 108 1.10 4.40 8.61
CA VAL A 108 0.06 3.75 7.80
C VAL A 108 0.70 2.86 6.75
N THR A 109 0.12 1.70 6.48
CA THR A 109 0.64 0.75 5.46
C THR A 109 0.29 1.17 4.03
N SER A 110 0.47 2.45 3.71
CA SER A 110 0.29 3.02 2.37
C SER A 110 1.29 4.16 2.14
N ALA A 111 2.08 4.05 1.08
CA ALA A 111 3.16 5.00 0.78
C ALA A 111 2.67 6.31 0.13
N TYR A 112 1.46 6.29 -0.43
CA TYR A 112 1.00 7.24 -1.45
C TYR A 112 -0.05 8.24 -0.95
N GLY A 113 -0.19 9.35 -1.67
CA GLY A 113 -1.30 10.29 -1.57
C GLY A 113 -2.53 9.80 -2.32
N GLY A 114 -3.69 10.44 -2.07
CA GLY A 114 -4.99 10.01 -2.59
C GLY A 114 -6.01 9.83 -1.46
N TYR A 115 -7.29 9.67 -1.82
CA TYR A 115 -8.34 9.51 -0.82
C TYR A 115 -8.15 8.22 -0.04
N SER A 116 -8.24 7.06 -0.71
CA SER A 116 -8.18 5.74 -0.07
C SER A 116 -6.82 5.36 0.50
N SER A 117 -5.73 5.91 -0.04
CA SER A 117 -4.34 5.69 0.41
C SER A 117 -3.89 6.63 1.54
N CYS A 118 -4.47 7.82 1.68
CA CYS A 118 -3.98 8.82 2.63
C CYS A 118 -5.06 9.53 3.44
N ARG A 119 -6.06 10.13 2.79
CA ARG A 119 -7.08 10.91 3.51
C ARG A 119 -7.98 10.03 4.36
N GLN A 120 -8.40 8.89 3.83
CA GLN A 120 -9.29 7.98 4.52
C GLN A 120 -8.66 7.43 5.79
N TYR A 121 -7.36 7.09 5.80
CA TYR A 121 -6.64 6.74 7.03
C TYR A 121 -6.71 7.85 8.11
N GLN A 122 -6.63 9.12 7.73
CA GLN A 122 -6.78 10.23 8.68
C GLN A 122 -8.23 10.36 9.19
N GLU A 123 -9.21 10.12 8.32
CA GLU A 123 -10.63 10.08 8.69
C GLU A 123 -10.92 8.92 9.65
N ASP A 124 -10.33 7.75 9.42
CA ASP A 124 -10.45 6.57 10.26
C ASP A 124 -9.80 6.78 11.64
N ILE A 125 -8.62 7.41 11.69
CA ILE A 125 -7.98 7.84 12.95
C ILE A 125 -8.87 8.84 13.69
N ALA A 126 -9.43 9.83 12.99
CA ALA A 126 -10.31 10.82 13.60
C ALA A 126 -11.60 10.19 14.15
N ALA A 127 -12.19 9.24 13.40
CA ALA A 127 -13.38 8.50 13.83
C ALA A 127 -13.09 7.61 15.06
N ALA A 128 -11.96 6.90 15.08
CA ALA A 128 -11.54 6.10 16.23
C ALA A 128 -11.35 6.96 17.49
N ARG A 129 -10.70 8.12 17.36
CA ARG A 129 -10.56 9.09 18.46
C ARG A 129 -11.91 9.62 18.94
N ALA A 130 -12.81 9.95 18.01
CA ALA A 130 -14.15 10.44 18.35
C ALA A 130 -14.98 9.38 19.10
N ALA A 131 -14.83 8.10 18.76
CA ALA A 131 -15.50 7.00 19.45
C ALA A 131 -15.01 6.82 20.90
N VAL A 132 -13.72 7.09 21.16
CA VAL A 132 -13.11 7.01 22.50
C VAL A 132 -13.43 8.25 23.35
N GLY A 133 -13.63 9.41 22.72
CA GLY A 133 -14.03 10.64 23.38
C GLY A 133 -12.87 11.61 23.65
N PRO A 134 -13.07 12.61 24.53
CA PRO A 134 -12.10 13.70 24.75
C PRO A 134 -10.75 13.24 25.30
N ASP A 135 -10.70 12.09 25.96
CA ASP A 135 -9.49 11.51 26.55
C ASP A 135 -8.67 10.69 25.53
N ALA A 136 -9.14 10.57 24.27
CA ALA A 136 -8.41 9.85 23.24
C ALA A 136 -7.05 10.53 22.92
N PRO A 137 -5.95 9.76 22.77
CA PRO A 137 -4.65 10.31 22.42
C PRO A 137 -4.72 11.15 21.14
N VAL A 138 -3.93 12.22 21.06
CA VAL A 138 -3.69 12.92 19.79
C VAL A 138 -2.84 12.01 18.90
N ILE A 139 -3.35 11.64 17.73
CA ILE A 139 -2.66 10.75 16.80
C ILE A 139 -2.32 11.54 15.53
N GLU A 140 -1.02 11.67 15.24
CA GLU A 140 -0.51 12.40 14.09
C GLU A 140 0.07 11.42 13.07
N LYS A 141 -0.42 11.45 11.83
CA LYS A 141 0.08 10.57 10.77
C LYS A 141 1.50 10.96 10.35
N LEU A 142 2.37 9.96 10.20
CA LEU A 142 3.66 10.14 9.54
C LEU A 142 3.47 10.52 8.06
N ARG A 143 4.48 11.19 7.50
CA ARG A 143 4.48 11.62 6.11
C ARG A 143 4.41 10.42 5.15
N GLN A 144 3.99 10.69 3.92
CA GLN A 144 4.08 9.75 2.80
C GLN A 144 5.56 9.41 2.52
N PHE A 145 5.82 8.19 2.04
CA PHE A 145 7.18 7.62 1.96
C PHE A 145 7.49 6.93 0.61
N TRP A 146 6.70 7.18 -0.44
CA TRP A 146 6.84 6.57 -1.77
C TRP A 146 8.25 6.67 -2.38
N ASP A 147 9.01 7.71 -2.03
CA ASP A 147 10.34 7.99 -2.55
C ASP A 147 11.45 7.77 -1.51
N HIS A 148 11.10 7.23 -0.34
CA HIS A 148 12.08 6.95 0.70
C HIS A 148 12.96 5.76 0.26
N PRO A 149 14.30 5.83 0.41
CA PRO A 149 15.19 4.74 -0.03
C PRO A 149 14.84 3.39 0.60
N GLY A 150 14.45 3.37 1.88
CA GLY A 150 13.99 2.14 2.54
C GLY A 150 12.70 1.52 1.97
N PHE A 151 11.95 2.24 1.14
CA PHE A 151 10.81 1.68 0.38
C PHE A 151 11.18 1.36 -1.07
N VAL A 152 11.99 2.19 -1.72
CA VAL A 152 12.39 2.02 -3.13
C VAL A 152 13.41 0.89 -3.31
N GLU A 153 14.43 0.80 -2.47
CA GLU A 153 15.52 -0.17 -2.64
C GLU A 153 15.08 -1.64 -2.52
N PRO A 154 14.15 -2.02 -1.62
CA PRO A 154 13.58 -3.37 -1.62
C PRO A 154 12.91 -3.73 -2.95
N HIS A 155 12.18 -2.80 -3.58
CA HIS A 155 11.61 -3.04 -4.91
C HIS A 155 12.68 -3.17 -6.00
N VAL A 156 13.79 -2.42 -5.90
CA VAL A 156 14.94 -2.55 -6.83
C VAL A 156 15.51 -3.96 -6.78
N ASP A 157 15.74 -4.49 -5.59
CA ASP A 157 16.29 -5.84 -5.43
C ASP A 157 15.30 -6.91 -5.87
N ALA A 158 14.02 -6.73 -5.56
CA ALA A 158 12.95 -7.62 -6.01
C ALA A 158 12.84 -7.68 -7.54
N VAL A 159 12.94 -6.53 -8.22
CA VAL A 159 12.94 -6.47 -9.69
C VAL A 159 14.17 -7.16 -10.26
N ARG A 160 15.36 -6.93 -9.71
CA ARG A 160 16.60 -7.61 -10.15
C ARG A 160 16.50 -9.13 -9.98
N ALA A 161 15.97 -9.58 -8.84
CA ALA A 161 15.76 -11.00 -8.56
C ALA A 161 14.74 -11.63 -9.52
N ALA A 162 13.67 -10.92 -9.87
CA ALA A 162 12.68 -11.38 -10.84
C ALA A 162 13.26 -11.46 -12.26
N LEU A 163 14.01 -10.44 -12.68
CA LEU A 163 14.70 -10.44 -13.98
C LEU A 163 15.70 -11.58 -14.11
N GLY A 164 16.40 -11.94 -13.03
CA GLY A 164 17.34 -13.06 -13.01
C GLY A 164 16.70 -14.44 -13.19
N GLN A 165 15.36 -14.55 -13.11
CA GLN A 165 14.62 -15.78 -13.36
C GLN A 165 14.20 -15.95 -14.83
N LEU A 166 14.21 -14.88 -15.61
CA LEU A 166 13.94 -14.92 -17.04
C LEU A 166 15.17 -15.39 -17.83
N ASP A 167 14.94 -15.93 -19.03
CA ASP A 167 16.02 -16.26 -19.96
C ASP A 167 16.79 -14.98 -20.36
N PRO A 168 18.10 -14.88 -20.06
CA PRO A 168 18.90 -13.72 -20.45
C PRO A 168 18.90 -13.46 -21.97
N ALA A 169 18.67 -14.47 -22.80
CA ALA A 169 18.56 -14.30 -24.25
C ALA A 169 17.31 -13.52 -24.68
N LYS A 170 16.29 -13.42 -23.82
CA LYS A 170 15.04 -12.67 -24.06
C LYS A 170 15.09 -11.25 -23.50
N ARG A 171 16.24 -10.79 -23.00
CA ARG A 171 16.41 -9.46 -22.38
C ARG A 171 15.91 -8.33 -23.29
N ASP A 172 16.28 -8.35 -24.56
CA ASP A 172 15.94 -7.31 -25.55
C ASP A 172 14.44 -7.25 -25.86
N THR A 173 13.71 -8.33 -25.59
CA THR A 173 12.26 -8.47 -25.78
C THR A 173 11.53 -8.59 -24.44
N THR A 174 12.19 -8.20 -23.33
CA THR A 174 11.60 -8.16 -21.99
C THR A 174 11.03 -6.78 -21.69
N ARG A 175 9.86 -6.73 -21.05
CA ARG A 175 9.27 -5.50 -20.51
C ARG A 175 9.25 -5.54 -18.99
N LEU A 176 9.56 -4.41 -18.36
CA LEU A 176 9.30 -4.19 -16.93
C LEU A 176 7.94 -3.49 -16.78
N VAL A 177 7.03 -4.08 -16.02
CA VAL A 177 5.68 -3.55 -15.82
C VAL A 177 5.47 -3.28 -14.34
N PHE A 178 5.28 -2.02 -13.98
CA PHE A 178 4.91 -1.65 -12.63
C PHE A 178 3.39 -1.64 -12.49
N THR A 179 2.88 -2.07 -11.34
CA THR A 179 1.44 -2.10 -11.08
C THR A 179 1.07 -1.52 -9.71
N ALA A 180 -0.12 -0.95 -9.64
CA ALA A 180 -0.76 -0.46 -8.43
C ALA A 180 -2.29 -0.62 -8.52
N HIS A 181 -2.98 -0.54 -7.39
CA HIS A 181 -4.44 -0.59 -7.37
C HIS A 181 -5.02 0.57 -8.19
N SER A 182 -5.93 0.26 -9.12
CA SER A 182 -6.67 1.26 -9.92
C SER A 182 -7.62 2.05 -9.03
N ILE A 183 -7.87 3.31 -9.35
CA ILE A 183 -8.87 4.13 -8.66
C ILE A 183 -9.76 4.84 -9.68
N PRO A 184 -10.97 5.29 -9.30
CA PRO A 184 -11.79 6.12 -10.18
C PRO A 184 -11.01 7.36 -10.65
N ASN A 185 -11.14 7.73 -11.93
CA ASN A 185 -10.43 8.88 -12.51
C ASN A 185 -10.70 10.17 -11.75
N SER A 186 -11.92 10.34 -11.24
CA SER A 186 -12.30 11.48 -10.43
C SER A 186 -11.57 11.54 -9.07
N MET A 187 -11.26 10.38 -8.48
CA MET A 187 -10.45 10.28 -7.27
C MET A 187 -8.99 10.59 -7.56
N ALA A 188 -8.45 10.10 -8.67
CA ALA A 188 -7.09 10.38 -9.10
C ALA A 188 -6.89 11.88 -9.41
N ALA A 189 -7.84 12.47 -10.13
CA ALA A 189 -7.87 13.91 -10.44
C ALA A 189 -7.92 14.79 -9.18
N ASN A 190 -8.51 14.30 -8.08
CA ASN A 190 -8.58 15.04 -6.81
C ASN A 190 -7.47 14.65 -5.81
N ALA A 191 -6.56 13.75 -6.18
CA ALA A 191 -5.47 13.34 -5.30
C ALA A 191 -4.46 14.47 -5.13
N GLY A 192 -4.24 14.92 -3.90
CA GLY A 192 -3.33 16.01 -3.56
C GLY A 192 -3.98 17.40 -3.59
N PRO A 193 -3.23 18.47 -3.29
CA PRO A 193 -3.73 19.85 -3.32
C PRO A 193 -3.93 20.40 -4.73
N HIS A 194 -3.27 19.80 -5.74
CA HIS A 194 -3.33 20.23 -7.15
C HIS A 194 -3.84 19.14 -8.09
N GLY A 195 -4.32 18.01 -7.56
CA GLY A 195 -4.74 16.85 -8.35
C GLY A 195 -3.59 15.97 -8.84
N GLY A 196 -3.92 14.74 -9.28
CA GLY A 196 -3.00 13.80 -9.92
C GLY A 196 -1.88 13.23 -9.03
N ARG A 197 -1.89 13.49 -7.72
CA ARG A 197 -0.77 13.12 -6.83
C ARG A 197 -0.51 11.62 -6.74
N TYR A 198 -1.56 10.80 -6.77
CA TYR A 198 -1.43 9.34 -6.69
C TYR A 198 -0.61 8.80 -7.87
N GLU A 199 -1.01 9.15 -9.09
CA GLU A 199 -0.32 8.79 -10.33
C GLU A 199 1.09 9.37 -10.36
N ALA A 200 1.27 10.65 -10.01
CA ALA A 200 2.59 11.29 -10.02
C ALA A 200 3.60 10.57 -9.12
N GLN A 201 3.19 10.19 -7.90
CA GLN A 201 4.06 9.48 -6.96
C GLN A 201 4.37 8.05 -7.39
N LEU A 202 3.40 7.36 -8.00
CA LEU A 202 3.62 6.03 -8.57
C LEU A 202 4.57 6.07 -9.77
N HIS A 203 4.40 7.03 -10.69
CA HIS A 203 5.32 7.24 -11.79
C HIS A 203 6.73 7.57 -11.31
N GLU A 204 6.87 8.40 -10.26
CA GLU A 204 8.17 8.70 -9.67
C GLU A 204 8.80 7.46 -9.03
N THR A 205 8.03 6.65 -8.30
CA THR A 205 8.50 5.39 -7.72
C THR A 205 8.95 4.42 -8.81
N ALA A 206 8.13 4.21 -9.85
CA ALA A 206 8.45 3.38 -11.01
C ALA A 206 9.75 3.83 -11.68
N ARG A 207 9.91 5.14 -11.92
CA ARG A 207 11.13 5.73 -12.50
C ARG A 207 12.35 5.45 -11.64
N LEU A 208 12.25 5.65 -10.32
CA LEU A 208 13.36 5.42 -9.39
C LEU A 208 13.77 3.95 -9.36
N VAL A 209 12.79 3.03 -9.29
CA VAL A 209 13.05 1.59 -9.29
C VAL A 209 13.64 1.16 -10.63
N ALA A 210 13.05 1.56 -11.76
CA ALA A 210 13.55 1.20 -13.09
C ALA A 210 14.98 1.68 -13.34
N ALA A 211 15.27 2.94 -13.02
CA ALA A 211 16.59 3.53 -13.23
C ALA A 211 17.69 2.81 -12.41
N ALA A 212 17.36 2.32 -11.22
CA ALA A 212 18.30 1.60 -10.38
C ALA A 212 18.38 0.10 -10.72
N ALA A 213 17.25 -0.55 -11.04
CA ALA A 213 17.18 -2.00 -11.21
C ALA A 213 17.57 -2.45 -12.63
N ALA A 214 17.09 -1.74 -13.65
CA ALA A 214 17.14 -2.16 -15.06
C ALA A 214 17.11 -0.94 -16.00
N PRO A 215 18.13 -0.06 -15.96
CA PRO A 215 18.16 1.16 -16.77
C PRO A 215 18.19 0.91 -18.29
N ASP A 216 18.47 -0.33 -18.71
CA ASP A 216 18.47 -0.81 -20.09
C ASP A 216 17.07 -1.19 -20.61
N LEU A 217 16.08 -1.40 -19.73
CA LEU A 217 14.72 -1.75 -20.14
C LEU A 217 13.79 -0.55 -20.23
N ALA A 218 12.88 -0.63 -21.21
CA ALA A 218 11.66 0.15 -21.18
C ALA A 218 10.68 -0.41 -20.12
N TYR A 219 9.92 0.48 -19.51
CA TYR A 219 8.92 0.13 -18.51
C TYR A 219 7.59 0.85 -18.72
N ASP A 220 6.53 0.27 -18.16
CA ASP A 220 5.19 0.88 -18.07
C ASP A 220 4.70 0.91 -16.63
N LEU A 221 3.75 1.81 -16.34
CA LEU A 221 2.93 1.76 -15.13
C LEU A 221 1.49 1.45 -15.54
N VAL A 222 0.92 0.39 -14.97
CA VAL A 222 -0.43 -0.09 -15.25
C VAL A 222 -1.19 -0.31 -13.94
N TRP A 223 -2.45 -0.73 -14.05
CA TRP A 223 -3.35 -0.82 -12.91
C TRP A 223 -3.99 -2.20 -12.77
N GLN A 224 -4.44 -2.50 -11.56
CA GLN A 224 -5.13 -3.75 -11.23
C GLN A 224 -6.28 -3.51 -10.23
N SER A 225 -6.99 -4.56 -9.84
CA SER A 225 -7.99 -4.53 -8.76
C SER A 225 -9.17 -3.56 -9.01
N ARG A 226 -9.60 -3.38 -10.26
CA ARG A 226 -10.78 -2.56 -10.57
C ARG A 226 -12.06 -3.21 -10.03
N SER A 227 -12.61 -2.66 -8.94
CA SER A 227 -13.77 -3.22 -8.23
C SER A 227 -15.07 -2.39 -8.37
N GLY A 228 -15.03 -1.29 -9.11
CA GLY A 228 -16.16 -0.38 -9.28
C GLY A 228 -17.19 -0.79 -10.35
N PRO A 229 -18.35 -0.10 -10.38
CA PRO A 229 -19.32 -0.28 -11.46
C PRO A 229 -18.71 0.02 -12.85
N PRO A 230 -19.07 -0.73 -13.91
CA PRO A 230 -18.47 -0.56 -15.25
C PRO A 230 -18.57 0.86 -15.83
N GLN A 231 -19.63 1.59 -15.48
CA GLN A 231 -19.89 2.95 -15.95
C GLN A 231 -19.02 4.03 -15.28
N VAL A 232 -18.38 3.72 -14.15
CA VAL A 232 -17.42 4.64 -13.54
C VAL A 232 -16.10 4.46 -14.29
N PRO A 233 -15.47 5.52 -14.79
CA PRO A 233 -14.14 5.43 -15.41
C PRO A 233 -13.06 5.32 -14.34
N TRP A 234 -12.14 4.39 -14.53
CA TRP A 234 -11.02 4.08 -13.65
C TRP A 234 -9.70 4.30 -14.39
N LEU A 235 -8.60 4.31 -13.64
CA LEU A 235 -7.27 4.39 -14.22
C LEU A 235 -6.99 3.13 -15.03
N GLU A 236 -6.44 3.33 -16.22
CA GLU A 236 -6.18 2.34 -17.26
C GLU A 236 -4.73 2.53 -17.77
N PRO A 237 -4.11 1.52 -18.39
CA PRO A 237 -4.68 0.21 -18.72
C PRO A 237 -4.69 -0.77 -17.53
N ASP A 238 -5.64 -1.71 -17.54
CA ASP A 238 -5.58 -2.94 -16.75
C ASP A 238 -4.34 -3.79 -17.11
N ILE A 239 -3.79 -4.49 -16.12
CA ILE A 239 -2.61 -5.37 -16.30
C ILE A 239 -2.84 -6.43 -17.37
N ASN A 240 -4.01 -7.07 -17.43
CA ASN A 240 -4.27 -8.16 -18.38
C ASN A 240 -4.40 -7.61 -19.82
N ASP A 241 -5.09 -6.49 -19.97
CA ASP A 241 -5.20 -5.80 -21.26
C ASP A 241 -3.82 -5.34 -21.76
N HIS A 242 -2.97 -4.84 -20.86
CA HIS A 242 -1.61 -4.44 -21.21
C HIS A 242 -0.72 -5.63 -21.59
N LEU A 243 -0.83 -6.77 -20.90
CA LEU A 243 -0.12 -8.00 -21.28
C LEU A 243 -0.49 -8.45 -22.70
N ALA A 244 -1.77 -8.38 -23.07
CA ALA A 244 -2.23 -8.69 -24.43
C ALA A 244 -1.62 -7.75 -25.47
N ALA A 245 -1.57 -6.44 -25.18
CA ALA A 245 -0.95 -5.46 -26.06
C ALA A 245 0.56 -5.69 -26.20
N LEU A 246 1.27 -6.02 -25.11
CA LEU A 246 2.70 -6.32 -25.13
C LEU A 246 3.02 -7.56 -25.97
N ALA A 247 2.23 -8.63 -25.83
CA ALA A 247 2.39 -9.85 -26.62
C ALA A 247 2.19 -9.59 -28.13
N GLN A 248 1.16 -8.81 -28.50
CA GLN A 248 0.94 -8.38 -29.88
C GLN A 248 2.10 -7.53 -30.41
N GLY A 249 2.75 -6.75 -29.54
CA GLY A 249 3.94 -5.95 -29.84
C GLY A 249 5.25 -6.73 -29.92
N GLY A 250 5.23 -8.06 -29.75
CA GLY A 250 6.42 -8.91 -29.82
C GLY A 250 7.23 -9.01 -28.53
N THR A 251 6.68 -8.56 -27.40
CA THR A 251 7.27 -8.81 -26.07
C THR A 251 7.23 -10.32 -25.81
N THR A 252 8.32 -10.89 -25.27
CA THR A 252 8.40 -12.32 -24.95
C THR A 252 8.58 -12.60 -23.47
N GLY A 253 9.01 -11.60 -22.70
CA GLY A 253 9.21 -11.69 -21.26
C GLY A 253 8.63 -10.49 -20.53
N VAL A 254 8.03 -10.69 -19.37
CA VAL A 254 7.47 -9.64 -18.53
C VAL A 254 7.86 -9.88 -17.08
N VAL A 255 8.47 -8.86 -16.47
CA VAL A 255 8.56 -8.77 -15.01
C VAL A 255 7.52 -7.78 -14.52
N VAL A 256 6.62 -8.23 -13.64
CA VAL A 256 5.63 -7.35 -12.98
C VAL A 256 6.10 -6.99 -11.58
N SER A 257 6.12 -5.70 -11.25
CA SER A 257 6.50 -5.19 -9.92
C SER A 257 5.35 -4.45 -9.24
N PRO A 258 4.78 -4.97 -8.15
CA PRO A 258 3.64 -4.39 -7.44
C PRO A 258 4.05 -3.21 -6.54
N ILE A 259 4.55 -2.12 -7.13
CA ILE A 259 5.04 -0.94 -6.39
C ILE A 259 3.94 -0.22 -5.61
N GLY A 260 2.66 -0.42 -5.95
CA GLY A 260 1.54 0.15 -5.20
C GLY A 260 1.41 -0.35 -3.75
N PHE A 261 2.17 -1.37 -3.35
CA PHE A 261 1.93 -2.14 -2.13
C PHE A 261 3.19 -2.34 -1.29
N VAL A 262 3.01 -2.31 0.03
CA VAL A 262 4.11 -2.57 1.00
C VAL A 262 4.29 -4.05 1.30
N SER A 263 3.25 -4.86 1.08
CA SER A 263 3.25 -6.30 1.38
C SER A 263 2.16 -6.98 0.54
N ASP A 264 2.28 -8.31 0.37
CA ASP A 264 1.31 -9.07 -0.42
C ASP A 264 -0.04 -9.16 0.31
N HIS A 265 -1.14 -8.92 -0.38
CA HIS A 265 -2.48 -9.20 0.15
C HIS A 265 -3.32 -9.90 -0.91
N LEU A 266 -4.52 -10.35 -0.53
CA LEU A 266 -5.32 -11.21 -1.40
C LEU A 266 -5.50 -10.65 -2.81
N GLU A 267 -5.87 -9.37 -2.96
CA GLU A 267 -6.07 -8.77 -4.29
C GLU A 267 -4.79 -8.80 -5.12
N VAL A 268 -3.60 -8.56 -4.54
CA VAL A 268 -2.34 -8.62 -5.29
C VAL A 268 -2.01 -10.04 -5.71
N VAL A 269 -2.18 -11.00 -4.81
CA VAL A 269 -1.90 -12.41 -5.10
C VAL A 269 -2.88 -12.96 -6.13
N TRP A 270 -4.17 -12.64 -6.01
CA TRP A 270 -5.16 -13.07 -6.99
C TRP A 270 -4.92 -12.43 -8.37
N ASP A 271 -4.84 -11.10 -8.44
CA ASP A 271 -4.72 -10.40 -9.71
C ASP A 271 -3.42 -10.78 -10.45
N LEU A 272 -2.31 -10.97 -9.72
CA LEU A 272 -1.00 -11.17 -10.34
C LEU A 272 -0.56 -12.64 -10.42
N ASP A 273 -0.78 -13.42 -9.35
CA ASP A 273 -0.33 -14.81 -9.28
C ASP A 273 -1.39 -15.80 -9.81
N THR A 274 -2.64 -15.34 -10.03
CA THR A 274 -3.70 -16.11 -10.72
C THR A 274 -4.02 -15.52 -12.08
N GLU A 275 -4.67 -14.35 -12.14
CA GLU A 275 -5.27 -13.82 -13.38
C GLU A 275 -4.20 -13.41 -14.40
N ALA A 276 -3.29 -12.51 -14.04
CA ALA A 276 -2.23 -12.05 -14.94
C ALA A 276 -1.28 -13.18 -15.36
N LEU A 277 -0.98 -14.12 -14.44
CA LEU A 277 -0.19 -15.29 -14.76
C LEU A 277 -0.92 -16.21 -15.77
N GLU A 278 -2.23 -16.39 -15.64
CA GLU A 278 -3.03 -17.14 -16.60
C GLU A 278 -3.04 -16.44 -17.97
N THR A 279 -3.31 -15.13 -18.01
CA THR A 279 -3.25 -14.34 -19.23
C THR A 279 -1.88 -14.43 -19.90
N ALA A 280 -0.79 -14.29 -19.15
CA ALA A 280 0.56 -14.42 -19.69
C ALA A 280 0.82 -15.80 -20.31
N LYS A 281 0.37 -16.88 -19.64
CA LYS A 281 0.49 -18.26 -20.17
C LYS A 281 -0.28 -18.43 -21.48
N GLN A 282 -1.51 -17.91 -21.56
CA GLN A 282 -2.33 -17.97 -22.77
C GLN A 282 -1.68 -17.22 -23.94
N LEU A 283 -0.98 -16.13 -23.64
CA LEU A 283 -0.26 -15.30 -24.62
C LEU A 283 1.16 -15.82 -24.95
N GLY A 284 1.66 -16.83 -24.23
CA GLY A 284 3.02 -17.36 -24.42
C GLY A 284 4.14 -16.44 -23.90
N LEU A 285 3.84 -15.57 -22.93
CA LEU A 285 4.81 -14.69 -22.28
C LEU A 285 5.52 -15.43 -21.13
N ASP A 286 6.85 -15.31 -21.05
CA ASP A 286 7.53 -15.63 -19.80
C ASP A 286 7.17 -14.54 -18.77
N PHE A 287 6.62 -14.94 -17.63
CA PHE A 287 6.08 -14.00 -16.64
C PHE A 287 6.65 -14.28 -15.26
N VAL A 288 7.19 -13.24 -14.62
CA VAL A 288 7.70 -13.32 -13.25
C VAL A 288 7.21 -12.11 -12.46
N ARG A 289 6.58 -12.35 -11.31
CA ARG A 289 6.23 -11.30 -10.35
C ARG A 289 7.41 -11.01 -9.42
N ALA A 290 7.74 -9.73 -9.23
CA ALA A 290 8.66 -9.27 -8.21
C ALA A 290 7.97 -9.18 -6.84
N GLY A 291 8.74 -9.44 -5.77
CA GLY A 291 8.25 -9.33 -4.40
C GLY A 291 7.93 -7.90 -3.96
N THR A 292 7.17 -7.80 -2.88
CA THR A 292 6.91 -6.55 -2.14
C THR A 292 7.94 -6.34 -1.03
N PRO A 293 8.06 -5.11 -0.44
CA PRO A 293 9.04 -4.83 0.62
C PRO A 293 8.87 -5.71 1.88
N GLY A 294 7.64 -5.99 2.29
CA GLY A 294 7.33 -6.82 3.45
C GLY A 294 8.08 -6.39 4.71
N THR A 295 8.98 -7.27 5.16
CA THR A 295 9.82 -7.08 6.36
C THR A 295 11.29 -6.79 6.02
N ASP A 296 11.60 -6.32 4.80
CA ASP A 296 12.97 -5.94 4.42
C ASP A 296 13.58 -5.01 5.49
N PRO A 297 14.81 -5.28 5.97
CA PRO A 297 15.43 -4.48 7.04
C PRO A 297 15.50 -2.97 6.73
N ARG A 298 15.59 -2.57 5.47
CA ARG A 298 15.61 -1.16 5.06
C ARG A 298 14.22 -0.52 5.17
N PHE A 299 13.15 -1.28 4.90
CA PHE A 299 11.78 -0.84 5.11
C PHE A 299 11.48 -0.68 6.61
N VAL A 300 11.93 -1.63 7.43
CA VAL A 300 11.85 -1.55 8.89
C VAL A 300 12.61 -0.33 9.42
N THR A 301 13.85 -0.13 8.95
CA THR A 301 14.67 1.04 9.27
C THR A 301 13.97 2.34 8.90
N MET A 302 13.32 2.40 7.73
CA MET A 302 12.55 3.56 7.31
C MET A 302 11.45 3.91 8.33
N VAL A 303 10.74 2.93 8.88
CA VAL A 303 9.71 3.21 9.90
C VAL A 303 10.31 3.94 11.10
N ARG A 304 11.48 3.50 11.57
CA ARG A 304 12.23 4.19 12.63
C ARG A 304 12.71 5.58 12.19
N GLU A 305 13.24 5.73 10.99
CA GLU A 305 13.69 7.02 10.45
C GLU A 305 12.53 8.02 10.39
N LEU A 306 11.35 7.61 9.90
CA LEU A 306 10.14 8.45 9.87
C LEU A 306 9.67 8.87 11.27
N VAL A 307 9.80 8.00 12.26
CA VAL A 307 9.53 8.35 13.67
C VAL A 307 10.56 9.34 14.18
N THR A 308 11.84 9.11 13.89
CA THR A 308 12.96 9.98 14.29
C THR A 308 12.84 11.38 13.70
N GLU A 309 12.37 11.50 12.45
CA GLU A 309 12.08 12.79 11.82
C GLU A 309 11.09 13.67 12.62
N ARG A 310 10.25 13.05 13.47
CA ARG A 310 9.23 13.72 14.29
C ARG A 310 9.64 13.88 15.75
N THR A 311 10.51 13.01 16.27
CA THR A 311 10.90 13.00 17.68
C THR A 311 12.22 13.73 17.94
N ASP A 312 13.12 13.79 16.97
CA ASP A 312 14.40 14.47 17.06
C ASP A 312 14.24 15.99 16.78
N PRO A 313 14.83 16.89 17.62
CA PRO A 313 14.85 18.33 17.36
C PRO A 313 15.36 18.73 15.97
N ASP A 314 16.32 17.98 15.42
CA ASP A 314 16.92 18.18 14.09
C ASP A 314 16.31 17.25 13.03
N GLY A 315 15.21 16.55 13.33
CA GLY A 315 14.61 15.51 12.49
C GLY A 315 14.24 15.97 11.07
N ALA A 316 13.97 17.26 10.86
CA ALA A 316 13.74 17.81 9.53
C ALA A 316 14.95 17.67 8.59
N GLN A 317 16.18 17.68 9.13
CA GLN A 317 17.43 17.52 8.38
C GLN A 317 17.73 16.05 8.06
N LEU A 318 17.08 15.11 8.76
CA LEU A 318 17.25 13.67 8.59
C LEU A 318 16.37 13.09 7.48
N ARG A 319 15.54 13.91 6.83
CA ARG A 319 14.58 13.48 5.82
C ARG A 319 15.27 12.90 4.58
N ARG A 320 15.26 11.58 4.48
CA ARG A 320 15.73 10.87 3.30
C ARG A 320 14.63 10.83 2.24
N ARG A 321 15.02 11.13 1.00
CA ARG A 321 14.19 11.12 -0.19
C ARG A 321 15.03 10.89 -1.45
N LEU A 322 14.49 10.17 -2.41
CA LEU A 322 15.06 9.98 -3.75
C LEU A 322 14.29 10.78 -4.82
N GLY A 323 13.04 11.13 -4.53
CA GLY A 323 12.15 11.82 -5.45
C GLY A 323 12.26 13.34 -5.35
N GLU A 324 11.59 14.03 -6.27
CA GLU A 324 11.57 15.48 -6.44
C GLU A 324 10.19 16.08 -6.12
N LEU A 325 9.12 15.25 -6.07
CA LEU A 325 7.78 15.72 -5.78
C LEU A 325 7.68 16.39 -4.38
N PRO A 326 6.80 17.41 -4.21
CA PRO A 326 6.62 18.07 -2.92
C PRO A 326 6.10 17.12 -1.83
N MET A 327 6.59 17.33 -0.61
CA MET A 327 6.30 16.51 0.57
C MET A 327 5.97 17.40 1.76
N TRP A 328 5.08 16.92 2.62
CA TRP A 328 4.64 17.64 3.82
C TRP A 328 4.19 16.65 4.89
N ASP A 329 4.15 17.12 6.13
CA ASP A 329 3.69 16.32 7.28
C ASP A 329 2.19 16.47 7.49
N THR A 330 1.67 17.67 7.25
CA THR A 330 0.26 18.00 7.47
C THR A 330 -0.43 18.24 6.14
N CYS A 331 -1.42 17.42 5.83
CA CYS A 331 -2.25 17.60 4.64
C CYS A 331 -3.10 18.88 4.75
N PRO A 332 -3.14 19.71 3.69
CA PRO A 332 -4.16 20.76 3.59
C PRO A 332 -5.58 20.16 3.67
N THR A 333 -6.54 20.91 4.20
CA THR A 333 -7.95 20.45 4.32
C THR A 333 -8.57 20.07 2.97
N VAL A 334 -8.12 20.74 1.90
CA VAL A 334 -8.53 20.51 0.50
C VAL A 334 -7.81 19.34 -0.18
N CYS A 335 -6.82 18.73 0.47
CA CYS A 335 -6.02 17.66 -0.12
C CYS A 335 -6.79 16.33 -0.12
N CYS A 336 -6.86 15.68 -1.28
CA CYS A 336 -7.43 14.34 -1.45
C CYS A 336 -8.91 14.25 -1.03
N VAL A 337 -9.69 15.30 -1.27
CA VAL A 337 -11.11 15.32 -0.89
C VAL A 337 -11.89 14.27 -1.69
N PRO A 338 -12.78 13.49 -1.04
CA PRO A 338 -13.60 12.52 -1.74
C PRO A 338 -14.51 13.25 -2.74
N THR A 339 -14.61 12.72 -3.94
CA THR A 339 -15.62 13.16 -4.89
C THR A 339 -16.99 12.81 -4.33
N ARG A 340 -17.87 13.81 -4.22
CA ARG A 340 -19.28 13.54 -3.91
C ARG A 340 -19.83 12.62 -5.00
N ARG A 341 -20.37 11.47 -4.61
CA ARG A 341 -21.16 10.66 -5.54
C ARG A 341 -22.40 11.49 -5.93
N PRO A 342 -22.78 11.50 -7.21
CA PRO A 342 -23.95 12.25 -7.68
C PRO A 342 -25.23 11.87 -6.92
#